data_AF-Q4A1J4-F1
#
_entry.id   AF-Q4A1J4-F1
#
_cell.length_a   1.000
_cell.length_b   1.000
_cell.length_c   1.000
_cell.angle_alpha   90.00
_cell.angle_beta   90.00
_cell.angle_gamma   90.00
#
_symmetry.space_group_name_H-M   'P 1'
#
loop_
_entity.id
_entity.type
_entity.pdbx_description
1 polymer ?
#
loop_
_entity_poly.entity_id
_entity_poly.type
_entity_poly.pdbx_seq_one_letter_code
_entity_poly.pdbx_strand_id
1 'polypeptide(L)'
;PLLGGWNPIPDVSDSHIQELGGWALGQAKHQKLAADGLRFRRVVRGEQQVVSGMNYRLYVDAADPAGRTVPYVAVVYEQVWTRTRQLASFNPVPRAP
;
A
#
# COMPACT_ATOMS: atom_id res chain seq x y z
N PRO A 1 -21.09 9.56 9.52
CA PRO A 1 -19.79 9.38 8.82
C PRO A 1 -19.72 10.30 7.59
N LEU A 2 -18.70 11.14 7.49
CA LEU A 2 -18.47 11.95 6.28
C LEU A 2 -18.13 10.99 5.14
N LEU A 3 -19.11 10.69 4.29
CA LEU A 3 -18.94 9.88 3.10
C LEU A 3 -17.98 10.65 2.17
N GLY A 4 -16.75 10.16 2.01
CA GLY A 4 -15.73 10.73 1.12
C GLY A 4 -14.39 11.10 1.75
N GLY A 5 -14.21 10.98 3.08
CA GLY A 5 -12.93 11.23 3.75
C GLY A 5 -12.02 9.99 3.84
N TRP A 6 -10.72 10.20 4.01
CA TRP A 6 -9.79 9.17 4.48
C TRP A 6 -10.08 8.87 5.96
N ASN A 7 -10.20 7.59 6.30
CA ASN A 7 -10.42 7.11 7.65
C ASN A 7 -9.33 6.07 8.00
N PRO A 8 -8.84 6.01 9.24
CA PRO A 8 -7.90 4.97 9.64
C PRO A 8 -8.44 3.56 9.38
N ILE A 9 -7.57 2.65 8.93
CA ILE A 9 -7.87 1.22 8.90
C ILE A 9 -7.70 0.68 10.33
N PRO A 10 -8.75 0.12 10.97
CA PRO A 10 -8.67 -0.30 12.37
C PRO A 10 -7.69 -1.45 12.60
N ASP A 11 -7.64 -2.39 11.67
CA ASP A 11 -6.76 -3.55 11.71
C ASP A 11 -6.00 -3.67 10.40
N VAL A 12 -4.72 -3.25 10.42
CA VAL A 12 -3.83 -3.43 9.28
C VAL A 12 -3.25 -4.83 9.20
N SER A 13 -3.39 -5.65 10.24
CA SER A 13 -2.96 -7.06 10.23
C SER A 13 -3.95 -7.97 9.51
N ASP A 14 -5.16 -7.46 9.18
CA ASP A 14 -6.11 -8.12 8.31
C ASP A 14 -5.42 -8.64 7.03
N SER A 15 -5.70 -9.89 6.69
CA SER A 15 -5.05 -10.58 5.57
C SER A 15 -5.21 -9.87 4.24
N HIS A 16 -6.36 -9.22 4.01
CA HIS A 16 -6.62 -8.45 2.79
C HIS A 16 -5.73 -7.21 2.72
N ILE A 17 -5.56 -6.51 3.85
CA ILE A 17 -4.70 -5.33 3.90
C ILE A 17 -3.22 -5.70 3.69
N GLN A 18 -2.77 -6.81 4.28
CA GLN A 18 -1.42 -7.33 4.05
C GLN A 18 -1.22 -7.78 2.59
N GLU A 19 -2.23 -8.44 2.00
CA GLU A 19 -2.22 -8.83 0.58
C GLU A 19 -2.11 -7.60 -0.33
N LEU A 20 -2.92 -6.56 -0.11
CA LEU A 20 -2.85 -5.32 -0.86
C LEU A 20 -1.47 -4.65 -0.77
N GLY A 21 -0.83 -4.68 0.40
CA GLY A 21 0.52 -4.16 0.58
C GLY A 21 1.57 -4.93 -0.24
N GLY A 22 1.50 -6.26 -0.22
CA GLY A 22 2.37 -7.13 -1.01
C GLY A 22 2.16 -6.97 -2.51
N TRP A 23 0.89 -6.94 -2.94
CA TRP A 23 0.48 -6.68 -4.31
C TRP A 23 1.00 -5.33 -4.80
N ALA A 24 0.87 -4.27 -4.00
CA ALA A 24 1.33 -2.93 -4.33
C ALA A 24 2.85 -2.89 -4.58
N LEU A 25 3.65 -3.54 -3.74
CA LEU A 25 5.10 -3.63 -3.97
C LEU A 25 5.42 -4.40 -5.27
N GLY A 26 4.70 -5.49 -5.54
CA GLY A 26 4.84 -6.25 -6.78
C GLY A 26 4.57 -5.40 -8.03
N GLN A 27 3.46 -4.65 -8.01
CA GLN A 27 3.12 -3.71 -9.09
C GLN A 27 4.14 -2.57 -9.22
N ALA A 28 4.61 -2.02 -8.10
CA ALA A 28 5.59 -0.96 -8.10
C ALA A 28 6.91 -1.38 -8.76
N LYS A 29 7.36 -2.62 -8.54
CA LYS A 29 8.53 -3.18 -9.25
C LYS A 29 8.27 -3.31 -10.75
N HIS A 30 7.12 -3.89 -11.12
CA HIS A 30 6.75 -4.04 -12.53
C HIS A 30 6.71 -2.70 -13.27
N GLN A 31 6.21 -1.65 -12.61
CA GLN A 31 6.14 -0.28 -13.13
C GLN A 31 7.46 0.52 -12.95
N LYS A 32 8.52 -0.10 -12.43
CA LYS A 32 9.83 0.54 -12.14
C LYS A 32 9.76 1.73 -11.16
N LEU A 33 8.76 1.75 -10.29
CA LEU A 33 8.63 2.70 -9.17
C LEU A 33 9.40 2.23 -7.93
N ALA A 34 9.76 0.95 -7.87
CA ALA A 34 10.49 0.34 -6.77
C ALA A 34 11.60 -0.57 -7.32
N ALA A 35 12.69 -0.72 -6.57
CA ALA A 35 13.78 -1.62 -6.95
C ALA A 35 13.36 -3.09 -6.88
N ASP A 36 13.78 -3.88 -7.87
CA ASP A 36 13.41 -5.31 -7.99
C ASP A 36 13.82 -6.15 -6.78
N GLY A 37 14.89 -5.76 -6.09
CA GLY A 37 15.43 -6.45 -4.91
C GLY A 37 14.63 -6.24 -3.62
N LEU A 38 13.63 -5.35 -3.60
CA LEU A 38 12.84 -5.09 -2.39
C LEU A 38 11.93 -6.27 -2.04
N ARG A 39 11.75 -6.60 -0.76
CA ARG A 39 10.84 -7.66 -0.31
C ARG A 39 9.76 -7.07 0.58
N PHE A 40 8.51 -7.48 0.41
CA PHE A 40 7.43 -7.03 1.27
C PHE A 40 7.65 -7.57 2.69
N ARG A 41 7.49 -6.72 3.72
CA ARG A 41 7.45 -7.17 5.12
C ARG A 41 6.03 -7.17 5.65
N ARG A 42 5.42 -5.98 5.69
CA ARG A 42 4.08 -5.77 6.25
C ARG A 42 3.56 -4.38 5.93
N VAL A 43 2.25 -4.22 6.01
CA VAL A 43 1.61 -2.92 6.25
C VAL A 43 1.70 -2.58 7.74
N VAL A 44 2.14 -1.36 8.07
CA VAL A 44 2.31 -0.90 9.47
C VAL A 44 1.27 0.12 9.92
N ARG A 45 0.65 0.82 8.97
CA ARG A 45 -0.51 1.71 9.19
C ARG A 45 -1.22 1.88 7.85
N GLY A 46 -2.47 2.31 7.87
CA GLY A 46 -3.16 2.64 6.64
C GLY A 46 -4.43 3.43 6.87
N GLU A 47 -4.91 4.02 5.78
CA GLU A 47 -6.17 4.74 5.70
C GLU A 47 -6.99 4.18 4.55
N GLN A 48 -8.31 4.26 4.66
CA GLN A 48 -9.26 3.85 3.65
C GLN A 48 -10.24 4.96 3.34
N GLN A 49 -10.70 5.00 2.10
CA GLN A 49 -11.68 5.97 1.64
C GLN A 49 -12.67 5.28 0.70
N VAL A 50 -13.96 5.42 0.99
CA VAL A 50 -15.04 4.92 0.12
C VAL A 50 -15.19 5.86 -1.07
N VAL A 51 -15.21 5.28 -2.27
CA VAL A 51 -15.47 5.94 -3.56
C VAL A 51 -16.45 5.06 -4.36
N SER A 52 -16.41 5.06 -5.70
CA SER A 52 -17.02 3.99 -6.51
C SER A 52 -16.20 2.69 -6.41
N GLY A 53 -15.96 2.21 -5.19
CA GLY A 53 -14.92 1.24 -4.83
C GLY A 53 -14.25 1.66 -3.52
N MET A 54 -13.00 1.23 -3.32
CA MET A 54 -12.21 1.56 -2.15
C MET A 54 -10.84 2.09 -2.59
N ASN A 55 -10.43 3.20 -1.99
CA ASN A 55 -9.03 3.62 -1.98
C ASN A 55 -8.41 3.20 -0.65
N TYR A 56 -7.18 2.68 -0.72
CA TYR A 56 -6.33 2.36 0.42
C TYR A 56 -5.03 3.15 0.33
N ARG A 57 -4.67 3.87 1.38
CA ARG A 57 -3.35 4.47 1.56
C ARG A 57 -2.61 3.63 2.59
N LEU A 58 -1.69 2.79 2.12
CA LEU A 58 -0.98 1.82 2.92
C LEU A 58 0.44 2.27 3.16
N TYR A 59 0.90 2.22 4.39
CA TYR A 59 2.30 2.43 4.71
C TYR A 59 2.97 1.08 4.87
N VAL A 60 3.91 0.82 3.98
CA VAL A 60 4.51 -0.49 3.75
C VAL A 60 5.96 -0.45 4.20
N ASP A 61 6.30 -1.36 5.10
CA ASP A 61 7.70 -1.69 5.35
C ASP A 61 8.15 -2.69 4.28
N ALA A 62 9.16 -2.32 3.49
CA ALA A 62 9.88 -3.24 2.62
C ALA A 62 11.26 -3.56 3.21
N ALA A 63 11.87 -4.66 2.75
CA ALA A 63 13.25 -5.03 3.07
C ALA A 63 14.11 -4.86 1.81
N ASP A 64 15.23 -4.14 1.91
CA ASP A 64 16.22 -4.16 0.85
C ASP A 64 16.99 -5.51 0.79
N PRO A 65 17.89 -5.71 -0.20
CA PRO A 65 18.69 -6.94 -0.26
C PRO A 65 19.54 -7.18 0.99
N ALA A 66 19.97 -6.12 1.69
CA ALA A 66 20.72 -6.18 2.95
C ALA A 66 19.82 -6.42 4.18
N GLY A 67 18.50 -6.53 4.00
CA GLY A 67 17.55 -6.74 5.10
C GLY A 67 17.24 -5.48 5.92
N ARG A 68 17.60 -4.30 5.44
CA ARG A 68 17.23 -3.03 6.08
C ARG A 68 15.79 -2.68 5.73
N THR A 69 15.05 -2.14 6.71
CA THR A 69 13.69 -1.64 6.45
C THR A 69 13.76 -0.38 5.60
N VAL A 70 12.99 -0.35 4.51
CA VAL A 70 12.80 0.82 3.67
C VAL A 70 11.29 1.11 3.59
N PRO A 71 10.82 2.20 4.22
CA PRO A 71 9.39 2.50 4.30
C PRO A 71 8.87 3.17 3.02
N TYR A 72 7.65 2.79 2.62
CA TYR A 72 6.93 3.32 1.48
C TYR A 72 5.49 3.70 1.83
N VAL A 73 4.88 4.56 1.02
CA VAL A 73 3.45 4.81 0.97
C VAL A 73 2.92 4.33 -0.37
N ALA A 74 1.99 3.40 -0.35
CA ALA A 74 1.26 2.91 -1.51
C ALA A 74 -0.17 3.46 -1.49
N VAL A 75 -0.67 3.92 -2.64
CA VAL A 75 -2.09 4.21 -2.82
C VAL A 75 -2.66 3.20 -3.81
N VAL A 76 -3.63 2.42 -3.36
CA VAL A 76 -4.27 1.35 -4.13
C VAL A 76 -5.75 1.64 -4.27
N TYR A 77 -6.25 1.54 -5.49
CA TYR A 77 -7.68 1.50 -5.77
C TYR A 77 -8.12 0.05 -5.97
N GLU A 78 -9.25 -0.33 -5.39
CA GLU A 78 -9.88 -1.64 -5.55
C GLU A 78 -11.40 -1.53 -5.70
N GLN A 79 -11.94 -2.27 -6.65
CA GLN A 79 -13.37 -2.43 -6.86
C GLN A 79 -13.71 -3.91 -6.99
N VAL A 80 -14.16 -4.51 -5.89
CA VAL A 80 -14.31 -5.97 -5.75
C VAL A 80 -15.30 -6.55 -6.76
N TRP A 81 -16.43 -5.87 -7.03
CA TRP A 81 -17.49 -6.39 -7.91
C TRP A 81 -17.11 -6.45 -9.40
N THR A 82 -16.10 -5.68 -9.83
CA THR A 82 -15.53 -5.77 -11.19
C THR A 82 -14.18 -6.46 -11.22
N ARG A 83 -13.66 -6.89 -10.07
CA ARG A 83 -12.28 -7.40 -9.89
C ARG A 83 -11.21 -6.42 -10.38
N THR A 84 -11.49 -5.12 -10.29
CA THR A 84 -10.55 -4.08 -10.69
C THR A 84 -9.62 -3.75 -9.53
N ARG A 85 -8.32 -3.70 -9.79
CA ARG A 85 -7.33 -3.22 -8.83
C ARG A 85 -6.23 -2.44 -9.55
N GLN A 86 -5.84 -1.29 -9.01
CA GLN A 86 -4.87 -0.37 -9.61
C GLN A 86 -3.95 0.23 -8.57
N LEU A 87 -2.64 0.28 -8.89
CA LEU A 87 -1.66 1.00 -8.09
C LEU A 87 -1.65 2.45 -8.57
N ALA A 88 -2.18 3.36 -7.76
CA ALA A 88 -2.23 4.78 -8.10
C ALA A 88 -0.89 5.48 -7.83
N SER A 89 -0.19 5.10 -6.75
CA SER A 89 1.16 5.60 -6.47
C SER A 89 1.92 4.69 -5.52
N PHE A 90 3.25 4.77 -5.57
CA PHE A 90 4.16 4.08 -4.66
C PHE A 90 5.40 4.95 -4.44
N ASN A 91 5.52 5.54 -3.24
CA ASN A 91 6.54 6.55 -2.96
C ASN A 91 7.33 6.20 -1.68
N PRO A 92 8.65 6.43 -1.64
CA PRO A 92 9.40 6.28 -0.39
C PRO A 92 8.89 7.27 0.66
N VAL A 93 8.83 6.87 1.92
CA VAL A 93 8.55 7.80 3.02
C VAL A 93 9.80 8.69 3.19
N PRO A 94 9.67 10.03 3.15
CA PRO A 94 10.80 10.91 3.43
C PRO A 94 11.40 10.56 4.79
N ARG A 95 12.73 10.38 4.83
CA ARG A 95 13.41 10.35 6.12
C ARG A 95 13.26 11.75 6.72
N ALA A 96 12.84 11.83 7.98
CA ALA A 96 12.99 13.09 8.72
C ALA A 96 14.48 13.47 8.67
N PRO A 97 14.81 14.76 8.48
CA PRO A 97 16.19 15.23 8.48
C PRO A 97 16.91 14.93 9.79
#